data_AF-A0A3A0FHT9-F1
#
_entry.id   AF-A0A3A0FHT9-F1
#
_cell.length_a   1.000
_cell.length_b   1.000
_cell.length_c   1.000
_cell.angle_alpha   90.00
_cell.angle_beta   90.00
_cell.angle_gamma   90.00
#
_symmetry.space_group_name_H-M   'P 1'
#
loop_
_entity.id
_entity.type
_entity.pdbx_description
1 polymer ?
#
loop_
_entity_poly.entity_id
_entity_poly.type
_entity_poly.pdbx_seq_one_letter_code
_entity_poly.pdbx_strand_id
1 'polypeptide(L)'
;MRIKTIARCRDLNLKDMRSLVERQDRAAVRELLERLADVSKPNDGAGLVLLVLTAVARYATWLPDKLHILLEDRDGVTLLDVLAGSGGLMERIWPRKIFVFQAPIGEFAAIAEQLERRKENPFAFTQETRAGHPTLTAIMNVPPREPSMPPLPDRKAERTMNMLRTVKRASIPPADGYAHATATPLVSGNKTSSSPSAAKNPIVPVTALRAPDGKPATGNGPEEPAEDRDIKDIDDAW
;
A
#
# COMPACT_ATOMS: atom_id res chain seq x y z
N MET A 1 -6.22 5.70 -22.74
CA MET A 1 -7.09 6.88 -22.54
C MET A 1 -6.15 7.99 -22.15
N ARG A 2 -6.06 9.07 -22.92
CA ARG A 2 -5.26 10.23 -22.47
C ARG A 2 -5.98 10.78 -21.26
N ILE A 3 -5.34 10.78 -20.09
CA ILE A 3 -5.84 11.50 -18.93
C ILE A 3 -6.13 12.91 -19.44
N LYS A 4 -7.38 13.37 -19.31
CA LYS A 4 -7.74 14.75 -19.68
C LYS A 4 -6.74 15.67 -18.98
N THR A 5 -6.31 16.74 -19.63
CA THR A 5 -5.28 17.63 -19.09
C THR A 5 -5.71 18.16 -17.72
N ILE A 6 -5.25 17.53 -16.64
CA ILE A 6 -5.45 17.98 -15.27
C ILE A 6 -4.57 19.22 -15.12
N ALA A 7 -5.19 20.37 -14.89
CA ALA A 7 -4.48 21.65 -14.70
C ALA A 7 -4.18 21.90 -13.22
N ARG A 8 -5.04 21.42 -12.32
CA ARG A 8 -4.89 21.48 -10.86
C ARG A 8 -5.30 20.15 -10.22
N CYS A 9 -4.79 19.84 -9.04
CA CYS A 9 -5.15 18.60 -8.32
C CYS A 9 -6.66 18.52 -8.03
N ARG A 10 -7.31 19.65 -7.73
CA ARG A 10 -8.77 19.73 -7.52
C ARG A 10 -9.62 19.45 -8.77
N ASP A 11 -9.03 19.48 -9.96
CA ASP A 11 -9.74 19.15 -11.20
C ASP A 11 -9.90 17.62 -11.37
N LEU A 12 -9.30 16.84 -10.48
CA LEU A 12 -9.41 15.40 -10.45
C LEU A 12 -10.87 14.97 -10.25
N ASN A 13 -11.40 14.27 -11.25
CA ASN A 13 -12.77 13.77 -11.22
C ASN A 13 -12.82 12.36 -10.64
N LEU A 14 -13.81 12.08 -9.79
CA LEU A 14 -14.11 10.73 -9.28
C LEU A 14 -14.29 9.70 -10.39
N LYS A 15 -14.93 10.08 -11.50
CA LYS A 15 -15.12 9.20 -12.65
C LYS A 15 -13.80 8.80 -13.28
N ASP A 16 -12.84 9.74 -13.36
CA ASP A 16 -11.52 9.46 -13.91
C ASP A 16 -10.74 8.53 -12.97
N MET A 17 -10.80 8.77 -11.65
CA MET A 17 -10.21 7.89 -10.63
C MET A 17 -10.79 6.47 -10.70
N ARG A 18 -12.11 6.33 -10.76
CA ARG A 18 -12.77 5.01 -10.87
C ARG A 18 -12.35 4.30 -12.15
N SER A 19 -12.37 4.99 -13.29
CA SER A 19 -11.99 4.39 -14.58
C SER A 19 -10.53 3.95 -14.62
N LEU A 20 -9.64 4.63 -13.88
CA LEU A 20 -8.23 4.27 -13.74
C LEU A 20 -8.07 2.99 -12.94
N VAL A 21 -8.83 2.90 -11.87
CA VAL A 21 -8.80 1.81 -10.91
C VAL A 21 -9.45 0.54 -11.47
N GLU A 22 -10.56 0.67 -12.21
CA GLU A 22 -11.22 -0.43 -12.94
C GLU A 22 -10.29 -1.09 -13.97
N ARG A 23 -9.36 -0.32 -14.57
CA ARG A 23 -8.37 -0.86 -15.52
C ARG A 23 -7.32 -1.73 -14.84
N GLN A 24 -7.16 -1.59 -13.52
CA GLN A 24 -6.14 -2.31 -12.73
C GLN A 24 -4.71 -2.11 -13.29
N ASP A 25 -4.45 -0.97 -13.92
CA ASP A 25 -3.16 -0.70 -14.56
C ASP A 25 -2.24 0.12 -13.64
N ARG A 26 -1.21 -0.55 -13.13
CA ARG A 26 -0.17 0.05 -12.26
C ARG A 26 0.58 1.20 -12.96
N ALA A 27 0.78 1.14 -14.28
CA ALA A 27 1.48 2.18 -15.01
C ALA A 27 0.62 3.44 -15.14
N ALA A 28 -0.68 3.27 -15.37
CA ALA A 28 -1.62 4.38 -15.45
C ALA A 28 -1.78 5.11 -14.10
N VAL A 29 -1.80 4.36 -12.98
CA VAL A 29 -1.80 4.96 -11.63
C VAL A 29 -0.53 5.78 -11.41
N ARG A 30 0.63 5.26 -11.79
CA ARG A 30 1.90 6.00 -11.70
C ARG A 30 1.84 7.30 -12.50
N GLU A 31 1.41 7.24 -13.75
CA GLU A 31 1.31 8.41 -14.63
C GLU A 31 0.38 9.49 -14.04
N LEU A 32 -0.74 9.09 -13.44
CA LEU A 32 -1.62 10.01 -12.74
C LEU A 32 -0.92 10.67 -11.54
N LEU A 33 -0.24 9.89 -10.70
CA LEU A 33 0.48 10.43 -9.54
C LEU A 33 1.62 11.37 -9.95
N GLU A 34 2.35 11.04 -11.02
CA GLU A 34 3.37 11.93 -11.61
C GLU A 34 2.72 13.24 -12.06
N ARG A 35 1.59 13.16 -12.79
CA ARG A 35 0.88 14.35 -13.25
C ARG A 35 0.36 15.21 -12.11
N LEU A 36 -0.19 14.61 -11.05
CA LEU A 36 -0.69 15.33 -9.88
C LEU A 36 0.45 16.01 -9.12
N ALA A 37 1.59 15.33 -8.96
CA ALA A 37 2.79 15.93 -8.38
C ALA A 37 3.27 17.15 -9.19
N ASP A 38 3.33 17.03 -10.52
CA ASP A 38 3.79 18.10 -11.41
C ASP A 38 2.90 19.37 -11.37
N VAL A 39 1.59 19.21 -11.19
CA VAL A 39 0.63 20.33 -11.15
C VAL A 39 0.25 20.76 -9.73
N SER A 40 0.81 20.10 -8.72
CA SER A 40 0.53 20.43 -7.32
C SER A 40 1.01 21.82 -6.99
N LYS A 41 0.20 22.53 -6.20
CA LYS A 41 0.49 23.84 -5.60
C LYS A 41 -0.24 23.92 -4.26
N PRO A 42 0.15 24.84 -3.37
CA PRO A 42 -0.59 25.06 -2.14
C PRO A 42 -2.03 25.47 -2.44
N ASN A 43 -2.99 24.92 -1.70
CA ASN A 43 -4.43 25.13 -1.80
C ASN A 43 -5.07 24.72 -3.15
N ASP A 44 -4.36 24.00 -4.02
CA ASP A 44 -4.91 23.47 -5.28
C ASP A 44 -5.46 22.04 -5.13
N GLY A 45 -5.58 21.54 -3.91
CA GLY A 45 -6.20 20.25 -3.59
C GLY A 45 -5.25 19.06 -3.69
N ALA A 46 -3.96 19.24 -3.34
CA ALA A 46 -2.95 18.17 -3.43
C ALA A 46 -3.32 16.96 -2.57
N GLY A 47 -3.95 17.19 -1.42
CA GLY A 47 -4.42 16.13 -0.51
C GLY A 47 -5.39 15.13 -1.14
N LEU A 48 -6.09 15.48 -2.23
CA LEU A 48 -6.99 14.57 -2.94
C LEU A 48 -6.27 13.34 -3.53
N VAL A 49 -4.95 13.37 -3.63
CA VAL A 49 -4.16 12.18 -3.98
C VAL A 49 -4.40 11.01 -3.02
N LEU A 50 -4.73 11.29 -1.74
CA LEU A 50 -5.07 10.26 -0.77
C LEU A 50 -6.32 9.48 -1.21
N LEU A 51 -7.29 10.13 -1.86
CA LEU A 51 -8.48 9.47 -2.40
C LEU A 51 -8.13 8.52 -3.55
N VAL A 52 -7.21 8.93 -4.43
CA VAL A 52 -6.67 8.06 -5.50
C VAL A 52 -6.06 6.82 -4.87
N LEU A 53 -5.23 6.99 -3.84
CA LEU A 53 -4.56 5.88 -3.18
C LEU A 53 -5.54 4.99 -2.43
N THR A 54 -6.60 5.54 -1.82
CA THR A 54 -7.72 4.76 -1.25
C THR A 54 -8.37 3.87 -2.30
N ALA A 55 -8.68 4.43 -3.46
CA ALA A 55 -9.29 3.67 -4.55
C ALA A 55 -8.33 2.59 -5.09
N VAL A 56 -7.06 2.92 -5.27
CA VAL A 56 -6.04 1.94 -5.66
C VAL A 56 -5.97 0.81 -4.63
N ALA A 57 -5.98 1.13 -3.35
CA ALA A 57 -5.89 0.15 -2.29
C ALA A 57 -7.10 -0.80 -2.21
N ARG A 58 -8.31 -0.28 -2.47
CA ARG A 58 -9.57 -1.05 -2.42
C ARG A 58 -9.75 -1.96 -3.63
N TYR A 59 -9.28 -1.57 -4.81
CA TYR A 59 -9.68 -2.22 -6.07
C TYR A 59 -8.52 -2.70 -6.95
N ALA A 60 -7.27 -2.29 -6.71
CA ALA A 60 -6.15 -2.75 -7.52
C ALA A 60 -5.83 -4.22 -7.24
N THR A 61 -5.71 -5.02 -8.31
CA THR A 61 -5.37 -6.45 -8.25
C THR A 61 -3.88 -6.74 -8.18
N TRP A 62 -3.03 -5.73 -8.38
CA TRP A 62 -1.58 -5.90 -8.34
C TRP A 62 -0.98 -5.57 -6.97
N LEU A 63 -1.78 -5.08 -6.02
CA LEU A 63 -1.34 -4.90 -4.64
C LEU A 63 -1.34 -6.24 -3.89
N PRO A 64 -0.36 -6.47 -2.99
CA PRO A 64 -0.31 -7.64 -2.12
C PRO A 64 -1.15 -7.40 -0.86
N ASP A 65 -0.63 -7.74 0.33
CA ASP A 65 -1.39 -7.79 1.60
C ASP A 65 -1.56 -6.42 2.27
N LYS A 66 -0.60 -5.52 2.10
CA LYS A 66 -0.61 -4.21 2.77
C LYS A 66 -0.17 -3.11 1.83
N LEU A 67 -0.81 -1.95 1.98
CA LEU A 67 -0.38 -0.70 1.37
C LEU A 67 0.05 0.27 2.48
N HIS A 68 1.24 0.83 2.33
CA HIS A 68 1.80 1.85 3.20
C HIS A 68 2.07 3.10 2.39
N ILE A 69 1.54 4.22 2.86
CA ILE A 69 1.73 5.55 2.30
C ILE A 69 2.54 6.33 3.33
N LEU A 70 3.69 6.85 2.91
CA LEU A 70 4.52 7.72 3.73
C LEU A 70 4.54 9.09 3.08
N LEU A 71 4.09 10.09 3.85
CA LEU A 71 4.14 11.50 3.51
C LEU A 71 5.12 12.17 4.47
N GLU A 72 6.17 12.79 3.97
CA GLU A 72 7.17 13.50 4.78
C GLU A 72 7.27 14.95 4.32
N ASP A 73 7.18 15.89 5.25
CA ASP A 73 7.40 17.30 4.98
C ASP A 73 8.90 17.61 4.91
N ARG A 74 9.36 18.13 3.78
CA ARG A 74 10.72 18.62 3.60
C ARG A 74 10.69 20.00 2.99
N ASP A 75 11.20 20.98 3.72
CA ASP A 75 11.38 22.34 3.22
C ASP A 75 10.10 22.96 2.61
N GLY A 76 8.92 22.60 3.15
CA GLY A 76 7.62 23.09 2.70
C GLY A 76 7.02 22.34 1.50
N VAL A 77 7.65 21.25 1.05
CA VAL A 77 7.09 20.31 0.06
C VAL A 77 6.82 18.96 0.71
N THR A 78 5.80 18.25 0.21
CA THR A 78 5.45 16.93 0.72
C THR A 78 6.01 15.84 -0.19
N LEU A 79 6.83 14.96 0.38
CA LEU A 79 7.34 13.76 -0.29
C LEU A 79 6.37 12.60 -0.06
N LEU A 80 5.85 12.02 -1.14
CA LEU A 80 5.00 10.83 -1.13
C LEU A 80 5.81 9.60 -1.57
N ASP A 81 5.93 8.63 -0.67
CA ASP A 81 6.45 7.29 -0.93
C ASP A 81 5.35 6.25 -0.73
N VAL A 82 5.27 5.28 -1.64
CA VAL A 82 4.21 4.26 -1.63
C VAL A 82 4.84 2.89 -1.63
N LEU A 83 4.61 2.16 -0.54
CA LEU A 83 5.18 0.85 -0.28
C LEU A 83 4.08 -0.20 -0.19
N ALA A 84 4.38 -1.38 -0.67
CA ALA A 84 3.55 -2.56 -0.54
C ALA A 84 4.24 -3.53 0.42
N GLY A 85 3.46 -4.14 1.32
CA GLY A 85 3.93 -5.10 2.30
C GLY A 85 3.35 -6.49 2.06
N SER A 86 4.19 -7.52 2.20
CA SER A 86 3.76 -8.92 2.27
C SER A 86 4.74 -9.74 3.11
N GLY A 87 4.24 -10.65 3.96
CA GLY A 87 5.09 -11.55 4.75
C GLY A 87 6.12 -10.87 5.66
N GLY A 88 5.87 -9.63 6.09
CA GLY A 88 6.80 -8.83 6.92
C GLY A 88 7.87 -8.08 6.12
N LEU A 89 7.93 -8.25 4.80
CA LEU A 89 8.77 -7.45 3.91
C LEU A 89 7.98 -6.23 3.42
N MET A 90 8.66 -5.08 3.31
CA MET A 90 8.12 -3.87 2.69
C MET A 90 8.95 -3.50 1.47
N GLU A 91 8.28 -3.29 0.35
CA GLU A 91 8.91 -2.92 -0.93
C GLU A 91 8.23 -1.71 -1.53
N ARG A 92 9.01 -0.84 -2.19
CA ARG A 92 8.42 0.29 -2.92
C ARG A 92 7.66 -0.20 -4.15
N ILE A 93 6.45 0.32 -4.33
CA ILE A 93 5.63 0.02 -5.51
C ILE A 93 6.25 0.61 -6.78
N TRP A 94 6.98 1.70 -6.70
CA TRP A 94 7.70 2.21 -7.87
C TRP A 94 9.18 2.37 -7.51
N PRO A 95 10.03 1.39 -7.89
CA PRO A 95 11.45 1.46 -7.60
C PRO A 95 12.02 2.79 -8.07
N ARG A 96 12.75 3.48 -7.18
CA ARG A 96 13.38 4.79 -7.43
C ARG A 96 12.44 5.98 -7.66
N LYS A 97 11.12 5.82 -7.48
CA LYS A 97 10.18 6.95 -7.57
C LYS A 97 9.72 7.37 -6.19
N ILE A 98 9.88 8.65 -5.90
CA ILE A 98 9.22 9.37 -4.81
C ILE A 98 8.52 10.54 -5.51
N PHE A 99 7.25 10.78 -5.18
CA PHE A 99 6.49 11.87 -5.76
C PHE A 99 6.65 13.10 -4.87
N VAL A 100 6.96 14.25 -5.48
CA VAL A 100 7.20 15.50 -4.75
C VAL A 100 6.03 16.43 -5.03
N PHE A 101 5.24 16.71 -4.00
CA PHE A 101 4.10 17.63 -4.08
C PHE A 101 4.52 19.00 -3.56
N GLN A 102 4.31 20.05 -4.36
CA GLN A 102 4.51 21.45 -3.99
C GLN A 102 3.34 21.95 -3.15
N ALA A 103 3.00 21.22 -2.09
CA ALA A 103 1.95 21.55 -1.14
C ALA A 103 2.39 21.14 0.26
N PRO A 104 2.01 21.91 1.30
CA PRO A 104 2.37 21.59 2.68
C PRO A 104 1.65 20.33 3.16
N ILE A 105 2.30 19.59 4.06
CA ILE A 105 1.75 18.33 4.60
C ILE A 105 0.41 18.50 5.31
N GLY A 106 0.13 19.72 5.81
CA GLY A 106 -1.14 20.07 6.46
C GLY A 106 -2.37 19.85 5.56
N GLU A 107 -2.25 20.04 4.24
CA GLU A 107 -3.35 19.75 3.30
C GLU A 107 -3.67 18.25 3.26
N PHE A 108 -2.65 17.40 3.34
CA PHE A 108 -2.82 15.95 3.36
C PHE A 108 -3.38 15.49 4.70
N ALA A 109 -2.93 16.10 5.80
CA ALA A 109 -3.45 15.81 7.14
C ALA A 109 -4.94 16.15 7.26
N ALA A 110 -5.39 17.27 6.68
CA ALA A 110 -6.81 17.64 6.66
C ALA A 110 -7.67 16.61 5.92
N ILE A 111 -7.22 16.14 4.75
CA ILE A 111 -7.92 15.09 4.01
C ILE A 111 -7.85 13.73 4.74
N ALA A 112 -6.72 13.41 5.37
CA ALA A 112 -6.59 12.20 6.18
C ALA A 112 -7.58 12.19 7.36
N GLU A 113 -7.72 13.30 8.09
CA GLU A 113 -8.69 13.42 9.18
C GLU A 113 -10.13 13.25 8.67
N GLN A 114 -10.46 13.83 7.50
CA GLN A 114 -11.76 13.63 6.87
C GLN A 114 -11.98 12.17 6.46
N LEU A 115 -10.94 11.49 5.96
CA LEU A 115 -10.99 10.07 5.66
C LEU A 115 -11.19 9.24 6.93
N GLU A 116 -10.49 9.50 8.02
CA GLU A 116 -10.66 8.78 9.29
C GLU A 116 -12.07 8.82 9.85
N ARG A 117 -12.79 9.94 9.63
CA ARG A 117 -14.18 10.08 10.06
C ARG A 117 -15.17 9.24 9.23
N ARG A 118 -14.74 8.70 8.09
CA ARG A 118 -15.60 7.86 7.24
C ARG A 118 -15.64 6.43 7.76
N LYS A 119 -16.84 5.86 7.84
CA LYS A 119 -17.05 4.46 8.26
C LYS A 119 -16.34 3.45 7.36
N GLU A 120 -16.19 3.75 6.08
CA GLU A 120 -15.59 2.86 5.08
C GLU A 120 -14.12 3.16 4.76
N ASN A 121 -13.45 3.98 5.56
CA ASN A 121 -12.05 4.28 5.34
C ASN A 121 -11.18 3.05 5.62
N PRO A 122 -10.38 2.58 4.64
CA PRO A 122 -9.57 1.39 4.82
C PRO A 122 -8.17 1.69 5.39
N PHE A 123 -7.83 2.97 5.62
CA PHE A 123 -6.55 3.38 6.19
C PHE A 123 -6.64 3.68 7.68
N ALA A 124 -5.65 3.23 8.43
CA ALA A 124 -5.26 3.82 9.70
C ALA A 124 -4.21 4.89 9.44
N PHE A 125 -4.43 6.13 9.86
CA PHE A 125 -3.43 7.17 9.77
C PHE A 125 -2.68 7.32 11.10
N THR A 126 -1.43 7.76 11.00
CA THR A 126 -0.59 8.08 12.15
C THR A 126 0.26 9.27 11.78
N GLN A 127 0.22 10.29 12.63
CA GLN A 127 1.04 11.48 12.46
C GLN A 127 2.15 11.46 13.52
N GLU A 128 3.39 11.63 13.08
CA GLU A 128 4.56 11.67 13.94
C GLU A 128 5.58 12.68 13.42
N THR A 129 6.58 13.02 14.23
CA THR A 129 7.71 13.84 13.79
C THR A 129 8.94 12.96 13.71
N ARG A 130 9.47 12.75 12.51
CA ARG A 130 10.63 11.90 12.27
C ARG A 130 11.82 12.76 11.84
N ALA A 131 12.93 12.66 12.58
CA ALA A 131 14.14 13.45 12.33
C ALA A 131 13.89 14.98 12.24
N GLY A 132 12.90 15.49 12.98
CA GLY A 132 12.50 16.91 12.97
C GLY A 132 11.49 17.28 11.88
N HIS A 133 11.10 16.34 11.03
CA HIS A 133 10.14 16.54 9.94
C HIS A 133 8.77 15.95 10.27
N PRO A 134 7.67 16.72 10.16
CA PRO A 134 6.32 16.16 10.22
C PRO A 134 6.15 15.04 9.19
N THR A 135 5.62 13.91 9.65
CA THR A 135 5.40 12.72 8.84
C THR A 135 3.98 12.23 9.06
N LEU A 136 3.28 11.94 7.97
CA LEU A 136 1.96 11.32 7.96
C LEU A 136 2.09 9.94 7.30
N THR A 137 1.80 8.91 8.08
CA THR A 137 1.79 7.53 7.62
C THR A 137 0.35 7.05 7.49
N ALA A 138 0.00 6.43 6.38
CA ALA A 138 -1.26 5.72 6.22
C ALA A 138 -1.00 4.24 5.95
N ILE A 139 -1.67 3.36 6.68
CA ILE A 139 -1.53 1.91 6.54
C ILE A 139 -2.89 1.31 6.26
N MET A 140 -3.00 0.56 5.18
CA MET A 140 -4.17 -0.23 4.87
C MET A 140 -3.80 -1.71 4.80
N ASN A 141 -4.62 -2.54 5.46
CA ASN A 141 -4.65 -3.97 5.18
C ASN A 141 -5.49 -4.18 3.93
N VAL A 142 -4.86 -4.67 2.86
CA VAL A 142 -5.57 -5.09 1.65
C VAL A 142 -6.30 -6.38 2.01
N PRO A 143 -7.63 -6.45 1.83
CA PRO A 143 -8.38 -7.64 2.20
C PRO A 143 -7.80 -8.87 1.47
N PRO A 144 -7.58 -9.98 2.20
CA PRO A 144 -7.04 -11.20 1.60
C PRO A 144 -7.98 -11.62 0.48
N ARG A 145 -7.43 -11.74 -0.73
CA ARG A 145 -8.24 -12.20 -1.86
C ARG A 145 -8.51 -13.68 -1.69
N GLU A 146 -9.76 -14.08 -1.88
CA GLU A 146 -10.06 -15.47 -2.12
C GLU A 146 -9.19 -15.93 -3.29
N PRO A 147 -8.34 -16.96 -3.12
CA PRO A 147 -7.57 -17.49 -4.22
C PRO A 147 -8.57 -17.83 -5.32
N SER A 148 -8.41 -17.24 -6.51
CA SER A 148 -9.20 -17.65 -7.67
C SER A 148 -9.06 -19.17 -7.72
N MET A 149 -10.17 -19.88 -7.59
CA MET A 149 -10.17 -21.34 -7.60
C MET A 149 -9.20 -21.81 -8.68
N PRO A 150 -8.31 -22.79 -8.39
CA PRO A 150 -7.51 -23.37 -9.45
C PRO A 150 -8.45 -23.79 -10.57
N PRO A 151 -8.09 -23.56 -11.85
CA PRO A 151 -8.95 -23.95 -12.95
C PRO A 151 -9.36 -25.39 -12.73
N LEU A 152 -10.67 -25.64 -12.65
CA LEU A 152 -11.22 -26.97 -12.51
C LEU A 152 -10.50 -27.85 -13.52
N PRO A 153 -9.95 -29.02 -13.12
CA PRO A 153 -9.29 -29.90 -14.06
C PRO A 153 -10.24 -30.14 -15.22
N ASP A 154 -9.79 -29.73 -16.40
CA ASP A 154 -10.56 -29.80 -17.62
C ASP A 154 -11.03 -31.26 -17.74
N ARG A 155 -12.33 -31.56 -17.69
CA ARG A 155 -12.85 -32.95 -17.66
C ARG A 155 -12.34 -33.80 -18.84
N LYS A 156 -11.82 -33.14 -19.88
CA LYS A 156 -11.13 -33.77 -21.01
C LYS A 156 -9.74 -34.30 -20.63
N ALA A 157 -8.96 -33.59 -19.80
CA ALA A 157 -7.63 -34.02 -19.34
C ALA A 157 -7.67 -35.28 -18.44
N GLU A 158 -8.72 -35.42 -17.62
CA GLU A 158 -8.94 -36.64 -16.82
C GLU A 158 -9.25 -37.88 -17.67
N ARG A 159 -10.00 -37.71 -18.77
CA ARG A 159 -10.26 -38.83 -19.71
C ARG A 159 -8.98 -39.30 -20.39
N THR A 160 -8.08 -38.40 -20.78
CA THR A 160 -6.82 -38.75 -21.43
C THR A 160 -5.85 -39.43 -20.45
N MET A 161 -5.76 -38.95 -19.20
CA MET A 161 -4.93 -39.55 -18.15
C MET A 161 -5.42 -40.95 -17.74
N ASN A 162 -6.72 -41.20 -17.72
CA ASN A 162 -7.27 -42.53 -17.42
C ASN A 162 -7.14 -43.53 -18.58
N MET A 163 -7.12 -43.08 -19.84
CA MET A 163 -6.76 -43.95 -20.96
C MET A 163 -5.29 -44.38 -20.90
N LEU A 164 -4.37 -43.46 -20.58
CA LEU A 164 -2.94 -43.76 -20.50
C LEU A 164 -2.58 -44.72 -19.35
N ARG A 165 -3.33 -44.69 -18.24
CA ARG A 165 -3.15 -45.65 -17.14
C ARG A 165 -3.69 -47.05 -17.45
N THR A 166 -4.72 -47.15 -18.28
CA THR A 166 -5.30 -48.46 -18.67
C THR A 166 -4.38 -49.21 -19.64
N VAL A 167 -3.71 -48.50 -20.55
CA VAL A 167 -2.78 -49.13 -21.51
C VAL A 167 -1.51 -49.64 -20.83
N LYS A 168 -1.03 -48.98 -19.77
CA LYS A 168 0.20 -49.40 -19.05
C LYS A 168 0.01 -50.62 -18.14
N ARG A 169 -1.22 -51.09 -17.91
CA ARG A 169 -1.54 -52.27 -17.10
C ARG A 169 -1.64 -53.57 -17.90
N ALA A 170 -1.66 -53.50 -19.23
CA ALA A 170 -1.80 -54.67 -20.10
C ALA A 170 -0.46 -55.29 -20.55
N SER A 171 0.68 -54.75 -20.11
CA SER A 171 2.01 -55.17 -20.57
C SER A 171 2.99 -55.40 -19.42
N ILE A 172 2.62 -56.25 -18.46
CA ILE A 172 3.56 -56.79 -17.47
C ILE A 172 3.56 -58.32 -17.65
N PRO A 173 4.60 -58.92 -18.26
CA PRO A 173 4.79 -60.36 -18.20
C PRO A 173 5.13 -60.77 -16.75
N PRO A 174 4.75 -61.99 -16.31
CA PRO A 174 5.02 -62.45 -14.96
C PRO A 174 6.53 -62.58 -14.76
N ALA A 175 7.08 -61.84 -13.79
CA ALA A 175 8.45 -61.99 -13.34
C ALA A 175 8.47 -62.93 -12.13
N ASP A 176 9.04 -64.11 -12.35
CA ASP A 176 9.50 -65.01 -11.32
C ASP A 176 10.60 -64.36 -10.46
N GLY A 177 10.48 -64.55 -9.15
CA GLY A 177 11.63 -64.81 -8.28
C GLY A 177 12.46 -63.61 -7.78
N TYR A 178 12.86 -63.75 -6.51
CA TYR A 178 13.95 -63.06 -5.79
C TYR A 178 13.60 -61.86 -4.89
N ALA A 179 13.21 -62.21 -3.66
CA ALA A 179 13.96 -62.01 -2.41
C ALA A 179 14.48 -60.61 -2.02
N HIS A 180 13.92 -60.14 -0.90
CA HIS A 180 14.53 -59.54 0.31
C HIS A 180 15.65 -58.47 0.20
N ALA A 181 15.34 -57.27 0.71
CA ALA A 181 16.16 -56.56 1.72
C ALA A 181 15.35 -55.36 2.29
N THR A 182 14.72 -55.49 3.46
CA THR A 182 15.16 -54.99 4.77
C THR A 182 15.34 -53.46 4.85
N ALA A 183 14.31 -52.80 5.41
CA ALA A 183 14.34 -51.42 5.86
C ALA A 183 14.83 -51.35 7.32
N THR A 184 15.62 -50.32 7.63
CA THR A 184 15.95 -49.92 9.01
C THR A 184 15.77 -48.41 9.14
N PRO A 185 15.02 -47.90 10.14
CA PRO A 185 14.91 -46.47 10.40
C PRO A 185 15.63 -46.03 11.69
N LEU A 186 15.67 -44.71 11.88
CA LEU A 186 16.11 -43.90 13.02
C LEU A 186 17.63 -43.70 13.20
N VAL A 187 18.03 -42.43 13.34
CA VAL A 187 18.47 -41.86 14.63
C VAL A 187 18.21 -40.36 14.64
N SER A 188 17.53 -39.93 15.70
CA SER A 188 17.28 -38.56 16.14
C SER A 188 18.44 -38.09 17.01
N GLY A 189 18.86 -36.84 16.83
CA GLY A 189 19.77 -36.19 17.77
C GLY A 189 20.31 -34.88 17.24
N ASN A 190 19.90 -33.76 17.83
CA ASN A 190 20.90 -32.92 18.50
C ASN A 190 20.25 -31.96 19.51
N LYS A 191 20.96 -31.91 20.65
CA LYS A 191 20.71 -31.18 21.88
C LYS A 191 21.43 -29.81 21.83
N THR A 192 20.99 -28.92 22.73
CA THR A 192 21.75 -27.87 23.45
C THR A 192 22.26 -26.69 22.59
N SER A 193 22.30 -25.42 23.02
CA SER A 193 22.62 -24.87 24.34
C SER A 193 22.29 -23.36 24.44
N SER A 194 21.84 -22.92 25.61
CA SER A 194 22.18 -21.70 26.39
C SER A 194 22.44 -20.31 25.75
N SER A 195 21.74 -19.33 26.34
CA SER A 195 21.95 -17.87 26.57
C SER A 195 23.41 -17.41 26.82
N PRO A 196 23.77 -16.11 27.05
CA PRO A 196 22.95 -14.88 27.27
C PRO A 196 23.51 -13.60 26.59
N SER A 197 22.90 -12.42 26.80
CA SER A 197 23.59 -11.24 27.38
C SER A 197 22.80 -9.94 27.15
N ALA A 198 22.58 -9.24 28.25
CA ALA A 198 21.93 -7.94 28.33
C ALA A 198 22.93 -6.82 28.01
N ALA A 199 22.53 -5.89 27.14
CA ALA A 199 23.21 -4.60 26.98
C ALA A 199 22.29 -3.48 27.49
N LYS A 200 22.63 -2.97 28.67
CA LYS A 200 22.14 -1.70 29.23
C LYS A 200 22.74 -0.55 28.42
N ASN A 201 21.89 0.27 27.80
CA ASN A 201 22.32 1.58 27.31
C ASN A 201 22.03 2.67 28.37
N PRO A 202 22.98 3.59 28.61
CA PRO A 202 22.81 4.67 29.58
C PRO A 202 21.84 5.74 29.07
N ILE A 203 20.91 6.12 29.95
CA ILE A 203 20.02 7.26 29.84
C ILE A 203 20.87 8.52 30.01
N VAL A 204 20.89 9.38 29.00
CA VAL A 204 21.50 10.72 29.06
C VAL A 204 20.39 11.74 29.33
N PRO A 205 20.50 12.61 30.35
CA PRO A 205 19.48 13.61 30.64
C PRO A 205 19.53 14.74 29.60
N VAL A 206 18.41 14.97 28.91
CA VAL A 206 18.21 16.13 28.02
C VAL A 206 17.96 17.36 28.87
N THR A 207 18.88 18.31 28.80
CA THR A 207 18.80 19.64 29.41
C THR A 207 17.74 20.48 28.70
N ALA A 208 16.81 21.04 29.49
CA ALA A 208 15.79 21.97 29.04
C ALA A 208 16.43 23.26 28.50
N LEU A 209 16.18 23.57 27.23
CA LEU A 209 16.47 24.88 26.64
C LEU A 209 15.17 25.65 26.43
N ARG A 210 15.20 26.83 27.03
CA ARG A 210 14.16 27.83 27.28
C ARG A 210 13.76 28.55 25.99
N ALA A 211 12.47 28.78 25.83
CA ALA A 211 11.86 29.55 24.75
C ALA A 211 12.31 31.02 24.73
N PRO A 212 12.38 31.66 23.55
CA PRO A 212 12.13 33.09 23.40
C PRO A 212 10.69 33.35 22.94
N ASP A 213 10.02 34.20 23.71
CA ASP A 213 8.72 34.81 23.41
C ASP A 213 8.72 35.54 22.07
N GLY A 214 7.83 35.13 21.16
CA GLY A 214 7.56 35.81 19.90
C GLY A 214 6.07 35.92 19.64
N LYS A 215 5.50 37.09 19.88
CA LYS A 215 4.13 37.47 19.49
C LYS A 215 3.91 37.29 17.99
N PRO A 216 2.81 36.66 17.54
CA PRO A 216 2.29 36.90 16.20
C PRO A 216 1.22 38.00 16.21
N ALA A 217 1.39 38.92 15.26
CA ALA A 217 0.50 40.03 14.97
C ALA A 217 -0.83 39.55 14.39
N THR A 218 -1.91 40.16 14.87
CA THR A 218 -3.26 40.09 14.31
C THR A 218 -3.30 40.78 12.95
N GLY A 219 -3.65 40.03 11.90
CA GLY A 219 -3.98 40.55 10.58
C GLY A 219 -5.18 39.80 10.02
N ASN A 220 -6.39 40.28 10.34
CA ASN A 220 -7.65 39.81 9.78
C ASN A 220 -7.86 40.44 8.39
N GLY A 221 -7.83 39.62 7.35
CA GLY A 221 -8.48 39.92 6.06
C GLY A 221 -9.56 38.86 5.82
N PRO A 222 -10.77 39.23 5.36
CA PRO A 222 -11.79 38.25 5.05
C PRO A 222 -11.43 37.55 3.73
N GLU A 223 -10.83 36.36 3.83
CA GLU A 223 -10.79 35.42 2.72
C GLU A 223 -12.20 34.85 2.51
N GLU A 224 -12.72 35.07 1.31
CA GLU A 224 -13.90 34.41 0.77
C GLU A 224 -13.78 32.89 0.94
N PRO A 225 -14.79 32.20 1.51
CA PRO A 225 -14.71 30.76 1.70
C PRO A 225 -14.67 30.09 0.32
N ALA A 226 -13.54 29.47 0.00
CA ALA A 226 -13.42 28.57 -1.14
C ALA A 226 -14.56 27.55 -1.04
N GLU A 227 -15.40 27.49 -2.08
CA GLU A 227 -16.52 26.56 -2.17
C GLU A 227 -16.05 25.15 -1.81
N ASP A 228 -16.49 24.72 -0.63
CA ASP A 228 -16.39 23.38 -0.09
C ASP A 228 -17.20 22.49 -1.03
N ARG A 229 -16.58 22.03 -2.13
CA ARG A 229 -17.18 20.99 -2.97
C ARG A 229 -17.30 19.77 -2.09
N ASP A 230 -18.51 19.62 -1.57
CA ASP A 230 -18.94 18.65 -0.59
C ASP A 230 -18.36 17.29 -0.97
N ILE A 231 -17.35 16.90 -0.22
CA ILE A 231 -16.73 15.57 -0.18
C ILE A 231 -17.79 14.47 0.05
N LYS A 232 -19.03 14.84 0.37
CA LYS A 232 -20.24 13.99 0.37
C LYS A 232 -20.57 13.36 -0.98
N ASP A 233 -20.28 14.01 -2.12
CA ASP A 233 -20.53 13.41 -3.46
C ASP A 233 -19.64 12.17 -3.73
N ILE A 234 -18.65 11.94 -2.87
CA ILE A 234 -17.80 10.75 -2.90
C ILE A 234 -18.56 9.53 -2.33
N ASP A 235 -19.47 9.70 -1.37
CA ASP A 235 -20.14 8.56 -0.70
C ASP A 235 -21.17 7.86 -1.60
N ASP A 236 -21.87 8.58 -2.48
CA ASP A 236 -22.76 7.98 -3.48
C ASP A 236 -21.99 7.33 -4.65
N ALA A 237 -20.66 7.42 -4.65
CA ALA A 237 -19.79 7.00 -5.73
C ALA A 237 -18.88 5.80 -5.38
N TRP A 238 -18.97 5.17 -4.21
CA TRP A 238 -18.12 4.01 -3.87
C TRP A 238 -18.86 2.87 -3.19
#